data_AF-A0A3N5LBZ5-F1
#
_entry.id   AF-A0A3N5LBZ5-F1
#
_cell.length_a   1.000
_cell.length_b   1.000
_cell.length_c   1.000
_cell.angle_alpha   90.00
_cell.angle_beta   90.00
_cell.angle_gamma   90.00
#
_symmetry.space_group_name_H-M   'P 1'
#
loop_
_entity.id
_entity.type
_entity.pdbx_description
1 polymer ?
#
loop_
_entity_poly.entity_id
_entity_poly.type
_entity_poly.pdbx_seq_one_letter_code
_entity_poly.pdbx_strand_id
1 'polypeptide(L)'
;MTEAPTPDLALLRSFSPLDGLKNENLRALARKTNIRELAQGRMLFKEGDTDKRTFYLVSGAVDLLTEGRVVGSIRARTPDARHALAPVLPRRCAARVATDRIEYISIDSDLLDVLITWDQTGTYEVGDLQAATPAGDDWMTLLLQSRAFHRIPPANLQAVFMRMQRIDYSAGDTIIRQGEDGDFFYAIVQGRCVVTRETPLNREGIKLAELGIGDTFGEEALISGAKRNATVSMLTDGTLMRLGKEDFITLLNEPMLHWVGYDEAKGIVAAGGRWLDVRLPSEFEHCHFEGAINVPLYFVRLKLKTLDTSAPYVVCCDSGRRSSAAAYVLSERGFETYALRGGIAETDLAEALISPSRSSG
;
A
#
# COMPACT_ATOMS: atom_id res chain seq x y z
N MET A 1 13.39 -26.40 12.96
CA MET A 1 13.12 -25.64 11.72
C MET A 1 13.93 -24.37 11.83
N THR A 2 14.99 -24.23 11.03
CA THR A 2 15.77 -22.99 10.96
C THR A 2 14.86 -21.88 10.45
N GLU A 3 14.79 -20.79 11.20
CA GLU A 3 14.01 -19.60 10.83
C GLU A 3 14.57 -19.05 9.52
N ALA A 4 13.69 -18.79 8.55
CA ALA A 4 14.12 -18.31 7.24
C ALA A 4 14.78 -16.92 7.39
N PRO A 5 15.94 -16.66 6.75
CA PRO A 5 16.67 -15.43 6.99
C PRO A 5 15.89 -14.21 6.52
N THR A 6 15.90 -13.17 7.36
CA THR A 6 15.29 -11.88 7.06
C THR A 6 16.20 -11.10 6.09
N PRO A 7 15.67 -10.45 5.03
CA PRO A 7 16.48 -9.66 4.12
C PRO A 7 17.02 -8.40 4.80
N ASP A 8 18.27 -8.04 4.51
CA ASP A 8 18.82 -6.76 4.94
C ASP A 8 18.29 -5.59 4.08
N LEU A 9 18.51 -4.36 4.56
CA LEU A 9 18.07 -3.16 3.87
C LEU A 9 18.75 -2.96 2.50
N ALA A 10 20.00 -3.41 2.35
CA ALA A 10 20.75 -3.25 1.11
C ALA A 10 20.16 -4.14 0.00
N LEU A 11 19.77 -5.37 0.35
CA LEU A 11 19.07 -6.28 -0.54
C LEU A 11 17.72 -5.71 -0.94
N LEU A 12 16.91 -5.23 0.01
CA LEU A 12 15.61 -4.63 -0.34
C LEU A 12 15.79 -3.42 -1.29
N ARG A 13 16.77 -2.55 -1.05
CA ARG A 13 17.09 -1.41 -1.92
C ARG A 13 17.60 -1.80 -3.32
N SER A 14 17.94 -3.06 -3.56
CA SER A 14 18.32 -3.49 -4.91
C SER A 14 17.10 -3.62 -5.84
N PHE A 15 15.89 -3.75 -5.28
CA PHE A 15 14.65 -3.92 -6.01
C PHE A 15 13.87 -2.62 -6.18
N SER A 16 13.20 -2.45 -7.32
CA SER A 16 12.26 -1.37 -7.58
C SER A 16 10.82 -1.83 -7.30
N PRO A 17 9.96 -1.02 -6.66
CA PRO A 17 10.20 0.36 -6.20
C PRO A 17 10.72 0.47 -4.74
N LEU A 18 11.27 -0.61 -4.18
CA LEU A 18 11.74 -0.63 -2.78
C LEU A 18 12.93 0.32 -2.56
N ASP A 19 13.73 0.56 -3.60
CA ASP A 19 14.82 1.53 -3.63
C ASP A 19 14.37 2.95 -3.28
N GLY A 20 13.12 3.30 -3.58
CA GLY A 20 12.52 4.60 -3.26
C GLY A 20 11.98 4.75 -1.84
N LEU A 21 11.90 3.66 -1.05
CA LEU A 21 11.30 3.71 0.29
C LEU A 21 12.23 4.33 1.36
N LYS A 22 11.66 5.09 2.30
CA LYS A 22 12.36 5.52 3.53
C LYS A 22 12.85 4.31 4.34
N ASN A 23 13.95 4.51 5.08
CA ASN A 23 14.59 3.45 5.88
C ASN A 23 13.64 2.81 6.90
N GLU A 24 12.75 3.60 7.51
CA GLU A 24 11.78 3.15 8.51
C GLU A 24 10.81 2.11 7.90
N ASN A 25 10.20 2.46 6.77
CA ASN A 25 9.31 1.59 6.02
C ASN A 25 10.04 0.33 5.50
N LEU A 26 11.30 0.46 5.06
CA LEU A 26 12.11 -0.70 4.68
C LEU A 26 12.42 -1.64 5.85
N ARG A 27 12.68 -1.11 7.05
CA ARG A 27 12.88 -1.95 8.26
C ARG A 27 11.60 -2.69 8.63
N ALA A 28 10.46 -2.01 8.59
CA ALA A 28 9.16 -2.63 8.86
C ALA A 28 8.86 -3.74 7.84
N LEU A 29 9.14 -3.48 6.55
CA LEU A 29 9.00 -4.47 5.49
C LEU A 29 9.95 -5.66 5.68
N ALA A 30 11.21 -5.41 6.02
CA ALA A 30 12.22 -6.44 6.28
C ALA A 30 11.73 -7.41 7.36
N ARG A 31 11.27 -6.91 8.53
CA ARG A 31 10.75 -7.74 9.64
C ARG A 31 9.60 -8.66 9.26
N LYS A 32 8.84 -8.32 8.21
CA LYS A 32 7.68 -9.08 7.72
C LYS A 32 7.98 -9.92 6.49
N THR A 33 9.23 -9.92 6.02
CA THR A 33 9.67 -10.59 4.80
C THR A 33 10.76 -11.60 5.13
N ASN A 34 10.72 -12.76 4.50
CA ASN A 34 11.76 -13.78 4.64
C ASN A 34 12.29 -14.15 3.25
N ILE A 35 13.59 -14.41 3.17
CA ILE A 35 14.22 -15.02 2.01
C ILE A 35 13.85 -16.50 2.02
N ARG A 36 13.34 -16.98 0.90
CA ARG A 36 12.90 -18.36 0.71
C ARG A 36 13.68 -19.00 -0.43
N GLU A 37 13.87 -20.30 -0.33
CA GLU A 37 14.51 -21.10 -1.37
C GLU A 37 13.50 -21.93 -2.15
N LEU A 38 13.79 -22.16 -3.43
CA LEU A 38 13.03 -23.08 -4.27
C LEU A 38 13.97 -23.83 -5.22
N ALA A 39 13.83 -25.15 -5.30
CA ALA A 39 14.66 -26.02 -6.13
C ALA A 39 14.23 -26.00 -7.61
N GLN A 40 15.15 -26.42 -8.49
CA GLN A 40 14.93 -26.49 -9.94
C GLN A 40 13.63 -27.21 -10.32
N GLY A 41 12.99 -26.73 -11.39
CA GLY A 41 11.79 -27.33 -11.97
C GLY A 41 10.51 -27.07 -11.19
N ARG A 42 10.58 -26.56 -9.95
CA ARG A 42 9.41 -26.13 -9.18
C ARG A 42 8.83 -24.84 -9.75
N MET A 43 7.54 -24.65 -9.57
CA MET A 43 6.84 -23.42 -9.93
C MET A 43 6.89 -22.45 -8.76
N LEU A 44 7.38 -21.23 -8.99
CA LEU A 44 7.27 -20.12 -8.03
C LEU A 44 5.82 -19.66 -7.94
N PHE A 45 5.15 -19.53 -9.10
CA PHE A 45 3.73 -19.29 -9.25
C PHE A 45 3.25 -19.84 -10.60
N LYS A 46 1.92 -19.91 -10.78
CA LYS A 46 1.30 -20.44 -12.01
C LYS A 46 0.63 -19.33 -12.82
N GLU A 47 0.42 -19.61 -14.11
CA GLU A 47 -0.45 -18.81 -14.95
C GLU A 47 -1.89 -18.89 -14.41
N GLY A 48 -2.60 -17.76 -14.41
CA GLY A 48 -3.93 -17.59 -13.81
C GLY A 48 -3.94 -17.44 -12.28
N ASP A 49 -2.78 -17.48 -11.62
CA ASP A 49 -2.70 -17.36 -10.17
C ASP A 49 -3.15 -15.97 -9.69
N THR A 50 -3.94 -15.93 -8.62
CA THR A 50 -4.52 -14.72 -8.03
C THR A 50 -3.95 -14.43 -6.63
N ASP A 51 -2.93 -15.18 -6.19
CA ASP A 51 -2.27 -14.92 -4.91
C ASP A 51 -1.65 -13.52 -4.90
N LYS A 52 -2.08 -12.69 -3.94
CA LYS A 52 -1.72 -11.28 -3.75
C LYS A 52 -0.32 -11.13 -3.14
N ARG A 53 0.67 -11.71 -3.82
CA ARG A 53 2.08 -11.68 -3.45
C ARG A 53 2.91 -11.08 -4.58
N THR A 54 3.76 -10.13 -4.21
CA THR A 54 4.78 -9.56 -5.09
C THR A 54 6.08 -10.33 -4.87
N PHE A 55 6.62 -10.91 -5.94
CA PHE A 55 7.82 -11.75 -5.89
C PHE A 55 9.03 -11.02 -6.46
N TYR A 56 10.17 -11.10 -5.77
CA TYR A 56 11.45 -10.59 -6.26
C TYR A 56 12.52 -11.69 -6.22
N LEU A 57 13.33 -11.77 -7.28
CA LEU A 57 14.37 -12.78 -7.44
C LEU A 57 15.69 -12.31 -6.79
N VAL A 58 16.10 -12.97 -5.71
CA VAL A 58 17.34 -12.65 -4.98
C VAL A 58 18.56 -13.33 -5.62
N SER A 59 18.44 -14.61 -5.97
CA SER A 59 19.51 -15.36 -6.61
C SER A 59 18.96 -16.45 -7.54
N GLY A 60 19.79 -16.91 -8.50
CA GLY A 60 19.41 -17.91 -9.50
C GLY A 60 18.68 -17.34 -10.72
N ALA A 61 17.92 -18.17 -11.43
CA ALA A 61 17.11 -17.75 -12.57
C ALA A 61 15.76 -18.49 -12.64
N VAL A 62 14.76 -17.81 -13.21
CA VAL A 62 13.43 -18.37 -13.47
C VAL A 62 13.08 -18.22 -14.95
N ASP A 63 12.46 -19.25 -15.52
CA ASP A 63 11.83 -19.17 -16.83
C ASP A 63 10.37 -18.72 -16.66
N LEU A 64 9.94 -17.77 -17.49
CA LEU A 64 8.55 -17.35 -17.60
C LEU A 64 7.88 -18.16 -18.71
N LEU A 65 6.72 -18.74 -18.41
CA LEU A 65 6.00 -19.61 -19.32
C LEU A 65 4.58 -19.12 -19.57
N THR A 66 4.14 -19.16 -20.82
CA THR A 66 2.74 -18.95 -21.23
C THR A 66 2.33 -20.13 -22.09
N GLU A 67 1.17 -20.73 -21.79
CA GLU A 67 0.69 -21.95 -22.47
C GLU A 67 1.74 -23.09 -22.47
N GLY A 68 2.56 -23.14 -21.41
CA GLY A 68 3.64 -24.14 -21.25
C GLY A 68 4.91 -23.90 -22.08
N ARG A 69 4.98 -22.81 -22.88
CA ARG A 69 6.17 -22.42 -23.65
C ARG A 69 6.95 -21.35 -22.91
N VAL A 70 8.28 -21.43 -22.93
CA VAL A 70 9.15 -20.39 -22.36
C VAL A 70 9.08 -19.14 -23.23
N VAL A 71 8.60 -18.05 -22.65
CA VAL A 71 8.48 -16.72 -23.31
C VAL A 71 9.59 -15.76 -22.88
N GLY A 72 10.26 -16.04 -21.76
CA GLY A 72 11.37 -15.26 -21.24
C GLY A 72 12.09 -15.97 -20.10
N SER A 73 13.24 -15.43 -19.68
CA SER A 73 13.97 -15.92 -18.51
C SER A 73 14.56 -14.72 -17.75
N ILE A 74 14.35 -14.71 -16.44
CA ILE A 74 14.83 -13.64 -15.55
C ILE A 74 15.94 -14.20 -14.68
N ARG A 75 17.11 -13.55 -14.72
CA ARG A 75 18.29 -13.93 -13.93
C ARG A 75 18.59 -12.88 -12.88
N ALA A 76 18.85 -13.31 -11.65
CA ALA A 76 19.20 -12.40 -10.56
C ALA A 76 20.36 -11.46 -10.93
N ARG A 77 20.37 -10.26 -10.32
CA ARG A 77 21.37 -9.20 -10.56
C ARG A 77 21.41 -8.63 -11.98
N THR A 78 20.38 -8.88 -12.78
CA THR A 78 20.15 -8.17 -14.05
C THR A 78 19.19 -6.99 -13.83
N PRO A 79 19.15 -6.01 -14.75
CA PRO A 79 18.19 -4.91 -14.69
C PRO A 79 16.73 -5.38 -14.58
N ASP A 80 16.34 -6.41 -15.34
CA ASP A 80 14.98 -6.94 -15.30
C ASP A 80 14.66 -7.57 -13.93
N ALA A 81 15.63 -8.25 -13.29
CA ALA A 81 15.44 -8.84 -11.97
C ALA A 81 15.35 -7.83 -10.81
N ARG A 82 15.59 -6.54 -11.07
CA ARG A 82 15.30 -5.48 -10.08
C ARG A 82 13.79 -5.30 -9.89
N HIS A 83 12.98 -5.66 -10.87
CA HIS A 83 11.53 -5.47 -10.84
C HIS A 83 10.82 -6.72 -10.31
N ALA A 84 9.55 -6.55 -9.92
CA ALA A 84 8.71 -7.66 -9.49
C ALA A 84 8.48 -8.65 -10.63
N LEU A 85 8.49 -9.95 -10.32
CA LEU A 85 8.23 -11.00 -11.29
C LEU A 85 6.72 -11.11 -11.59
N ALA A 86 6.32 -10.77 -12.83
CA ALA A 86 4.93 -10.83 -13.31
C ALA A 86 3.92 -10.25 -12.28
N PRO A 87 4.00 -8.95 -11.97
CA PRO A 87 3.25 -8.34 -10.85
C PRO A 87 1.73 -8.23 -11.11
N VAL A 88 1.29 -8.40 -12.35
CA VAL A 88 -0.12 -8.27 -12.75
C VAL A 88 -0.91 -9.52 -12.36
N LEU A 89 -2.07 -9.31 -11.74
CA LEU A 89 -3.00 -10.38 -11.34
C LEU A 89 -4.30 -10.33 -12.18
N PRO A 90 -4.88 -11.50 -12.56
CA PRO A 90 -4.30 -12.83 -12.47
C PRO A 90 -3.02 -12.95 -13.29
N ARG A 91 -2.06 -13.77 -12.82
CA ARG A 91 -0.74 -13.87 -13.46
C ARG A 91 -0.88 -14.34 -14.91
N ARG A 92 -0.40 -13.52 -15.85
CA ARG A 92 -0.44 -13.81 -17.30
C ARG A 92 0.62 -14.82 -17.76
N CYS A 93 1.52 -15.22 -16.88
CA CYS A 93 2.49 -16.27 -17.11
C CYS A 93 2.77 -17.05 -15.81
N ALA A 94 3.36 -18.22 -15.95
CA ALA A 94 3.91 -18.99 -14.86
C ALA A 94 5.41 -18.73 -14.71
N ALA A 95 5.97 -18.91 -13.51
CA ALA A 95 7.42 -18.83 -13.29
C ALA A 95 7.96 -20.16 -12.77
N ARG A 96 8.92 -20.75 -13.48
CA ARG A 96 9.56 -22.02 -13.13
C ARG A 96 11.03 -21.80 -12.82
N VAL A 97 11.54 -22.45 -11.77
CA VAL A 97 12.96 -22.38 -11.42
C VAL A 97 13.82 -23.02 -12.52
N ALA A 98 14.73 -22.25 -13.10
CA ALA A 98 15.60 -22.67 -14.21
C ALA A 98 16.98 -23.17 -13.75
N THR A 99 17.50 -22.63 -12.63
CA THR A 99 18.76 -23.05 -12.00
C THR A 99 18.54 -24.12 -10.93
N ASP A 100 19.61 -24.76 -10.43
CA ASP A 100 19.55 -25.77 -9.36
C ASP A 100 18.70 -25.34 -8.16
N ARG A 101 18.85 -24.07 -7.78
CA ARG A 101 18.04 -23.37 -6.77
C ARG A 101 17.91 -21.89 -7.09
N ILE A 102 16.88 -21.26 -6.56
CA ILE A 102 16.73 -19.81 -6.45
C ILE A 102 16.53 -19.40 -4.99
N GLU A 103 16.89 -18.17 -4.68
CA GLU A 103 16.38 -17.45 -3.52
C GLU A 103 15.44 -16.35 -4.00
N TYR A 104 14.35 -16.15 -3.26
CA TYR A 104 13.36 -15.12 -3.57
C TYR A 104 12.78 -14.52 -2.28
N ILE A 105 12.24 -13.31 -2.39
CA ILE A 105 11.36 -12.75 -1.37
C ILE A 105 9.94 -12.64 -1.93
N SER A 106 8.95 -12.81 -1.06
CA SER A 106 7.54 -12.62 -1.37
C SER A 106 6.92 -11.66 -0.38
N ILE A 107 6.37 -10.56 -0.86
CA ILE A 107 5.77 -9.50 -0.06
C ILE A 107 4.26 -9.49 -0.31
N ASP A 108 3.46 -9.17 0.69
CA ASP A 108 2.02 -8.92 0.49
C ASP A 108 1.81 -7.70 -0.43
N SER A 109 1.13 -7.89 -1.56
CA SER A 109 1.01 -6.85 -2.59
C SER A 109 0.21 -5.64 -2.12
N ASP A 110 -0.83 -5.87 -1.32
CA ASP A 110 -1.66 -4.79 -0.80
C ASP A 110 -0.87 -3.91 0.19
N LEU A 111 -0.13 -4.54 1.11
CA LEU A 111 0.77 -3.86 2.04
C LEU A 111 1.84 -3.05 1.30
N LEU A 112 2.49 -3.66 0.30
CA LEU A 112 3.55 -3.01 -0.45
C LEU A 112 3.05 -1.74 -1.14
N ASP A 113 1.92 -1.84 -1.85
CA ASP A 113 1.29 -0.71 -2.52
C ASP A 113 0.94 0.42 -1.56
N VAL A 114 0.44 0.09 -0.37
CA VAL A 114 0.10 1.07 0.67
C VAL A 114 1.36 1.74 1.21
N LEU A 115 2.42 0.99 1.50
CA LEU A 115 3.70 1.54 1.98
C LEU A 115 4.35 2.47 0.95
N ILE A 116 4.35 2.11 -0.33
CA ILE A 116 4.87 2.97 -1.41
C ILE A 116 4.04 4.25 -1.51
N THR A 117 2.71 4.13 -1.52
CA THR A 117 1.81 5.30 -1.61
C THR A 117 2.01 6.22 -0.41
N TRP A 118 2.17 5.65 0.80
CA TRP A 118 2.46 6.40 2.01
C TRP A 118 3.78 7.16 1.90
N ASP A 119 4.87 6.47 1.54
CA ASP A 119 6.19 7.08 1.45
C ASP A 119 6.21 8.25 0.46
N GLN A 120 5.43 8.12 -0.63
CA GLN A 120 5.31 9.13 -1.67
C GLN A 120 4.29 10.24 -1.37
N THR A 121 3.39 10.09 -0.40
CA THR A 121 2.46 11.16 0.02
C THR A 121 2.94 11.90 1.28
N GLY A 122 3.72 11.22 2.13
CA GLY A 122 4.28 11.73 3.38
C GLY A 122 5.44 12.70 3.17
N THR A 123 5.14 13.93 2.76
CA THR A 123 6.08 15.07 2.75
C THR A 123 6.34 15.66 4.14
N TYR A 124 5.48 15.34 5.11
CA TYR A 124 5.68 15.72 6.50
C TYR A 124 6.43 14.59 7.18
N GLU A 125 7.67 14.85 7.59
CA GLU A 125 8.15 14.24 8.82
C GLU A 125 7.09 14.55 9.85
N VAL A 126 6.52 13.52 10.48
CA VAL A 126 5.61 13.73 11.61
C VAL A 126 6.49 14.13 12.80
N GLY A 127 7.10 15.32 12.68
CA GLY A 127 8.19 15.81 13.52
C GLY A 127 7.77 16.00 14.98
N ASP A 128 6.46 16.10 15.24
CA ASP A 128 5.94 16.28 16.60
C ASP A 128 5.44 14.97 17.26
N LEU A 129 5.60 13.80 16.61
CA LEU A 129 5.36 12.49 17.25
C LEU A 129 6.65 11.82 17.76
N GLN A 130 7.82 12.44 17.56
CA GLN A 130 9.11 11.98 18.08
C GLN A 130 9.27 12.26 19.59
N ALA A 131 8.37 11.72 20.41
CA ALA A 131 8.72 11.38 21.79
C ALA A 131 9.17 9.92 21.79
N ALA A 132 10.47 9.74 22.04
CA ALA A 132 11.22 8.49 22.00
C ALA A 132 10.42 7.27 22.48
N THR A 133 10.04 6.40 21.54
CA THR A 133 9.67 5.01 21.83
C THR A 133 10.58 4.09 21.02
N PRO A 134 11.02 2.94 21.57
CA PRO A 134 11.79 1.94 20.82
C PRO A 134 11.04 1.35 19.61
N ALA A 135 9.74 1.65 19.50
CA ALA A 135 8.80 1.16 18.49
C ALA A 135 8.31 2.25 17.51
N GLY A 136 8.92 3.44 17.53
CA GLY A 136 8.46 4.65 16.83
C GLY A 136 8.27 4.55 15.31
N ASP A 137 8.85 3.53 14.66
CA ASP A 137 8.85 3.40 13.19
C ASP A 137 7.81 2.38 12.65
N ASP A 138 7.30 1.47 13.48
CA ASP A 138 6.50 0.31 13.01
C ASP A 138 4.99 0.52 13.18
N TRP A 139 4.57 1.45 14.05
CA TRP A 139 3.15 1.69 14.33
C TRP A 139 2.37 2.12 13.08
N MET A 140 3.03 2.83 12.16
CA MET A 140 2.46 3.25 10.87
C MET A 140 2.11 2.05 10.00
N THR A 141 3.06 1.11 9.87
CA THR A 141 2.85 -0.13 9.13
C THR A 141 1.74 -0.95 9.76
N LEU A 142 1.70 -1.01 11.09
CA LEU A 142 0.65 -1.70 11.82
C LEU A 142 -0.73 -1.07 11.60
N LEU A 143 -0.81 0.26 11.58
CA LEU A 143 -2.04 0.97 11.29
C LEU A 143 -2.55 0.72 9.87
N LEU A 144 -1.65 0.80 8.88
CA LEU A 144 -1.95 0.58 7.47
C LEU A 144 -2.40 -0.86 7.17
N GLN A 145 -2.01 -1.82 8.02
CA GLN A 145 -2.47 -3.22 7.97
C GLN A 145 -3.84 -3.46 8.61
N SER A 146 -4.35 -2.48 9.38
CA SER A 146 -5.64 -2.62 10.04
C SER A 146 -6.79 -2.63 9.02
N ARG A 147 -7.82 -3.42 9.31
CA ARG A 147 -8.99 -3.56 8.42
C ARG A 147 -9.72 -2.24 8.22
N ALA A 148 -9.73 -1.36 9.23
CA ALA A 148 -10.37 -0.05 9.12
C ALA A 148 -9.66 0.83 8.08
N PHE A 149 -8.33 0.81 8.03
CA PHE A 149 -7.55 1.60 7.08
C PHE A 149 -7.58 1.04 5.66
N HIS A 150 -7.73 -0.28 5.48
CA HIS A 150 -7.97 -0.85 4.16
C HIS A 150 -9.26 -0.32 3.49
N ARG A 151 -10.18 0.27 4.26
CA ARG A 151 -11.41 0.90 3.73
C ARG A 151 -11.23 2.37 3.37
N ILE A 152 -10.16 3.01 3.85
CA ILE A 152 -9.87 4.40 3.53
C ILE A 152 -9.22 4.43 2.16
N PRO A 153 -9.79 5.19 1.19
CA PRO A 153 -9.18 5.36 -0.11
C PRO A 153 -7.72 5.85 0.04
N PRO A 154 -6.77 5.29 -0.73
CA PRO A 154 -5.36 5.68 -0.64
C PRO A 154 -5.13 7.19 -0.79
N ALA A 155 -5.95 7.85 -1.61
CA ALA A 155 -5.96 9.31 -1.78
C ALA A 155 -6.20 10.08 -0.47
N ASN A 156 -6.93 9.49 0.48
CA ASN A 156 -7.28 10.10 1.76
C ASN A 156 -6.31 9.75 2.89
N LEU A 157 -5.38 8.80 2.70
CA LEU A 157 -4.48 8.35 3.76
C LEU A 157 -3.68 9.51 4.35
N GLN A 158 -3.08 10.37 3.52
CA GLN A 158 -2.36 11.55 4.01
C GLN A 158 -3.26 12.44 4.88
N ALA A 159 -4.49 12.65 4.44
CA ALA A 159 -5.47 13.47 5.10
C ALA A 159 -5.94 12.86 6.44
N VAL A 160 -5.95 11.54 6.59
CA VAL A 160 -6.12 10.85 7.88
C VAL A 160 -5.01 11.21 8.84
N PHE A 161 -3.76 11.00 8.42
CA PHE A 161 -2.60 11.20 9.31
C PHE A 161 -2.46 12.64 9.79
N MET A 162 -2.76 13.63 8.94
CA MET A 162 -2.75 15.04 9.33
C MET A 162 -3.79 15.41 10.39
N ARG A 163 -4.83 14.59 10.55
CA ARG A 163 -5.95 14.84 11.48
C ARG A 163 -5.95 13.90 12.68
N MET A 164 -5.10 12.87 12.68
CA MET A 164 -4.96 11.98 13.83
C MET A 164 -4.31 12.69 15.01
N GLN A 165 -4.84 12.41 16.20
CA GLN A 165 -4.35 12.94 17.46
C GLN A 165 -3.75 11.82 18.30
N ARG A 166 -2.54 12.03 18.80
CA ARG A 166 -1.95 11.16 19.82
C ARG A 166 -2.56 11.45 21.18
N ILE A 167 -2.91 10.41 21.91
CA ILE A 167 -3.37 10.48 23.30
C ILE A 167 -2.74 9.34 24.10
N ASP A 168 -2.17 9.67 25.26
CA ASP A 168 -1.61 8.68 26.19
C ASP A 168 -2.68 8.33 27.25
N TYR A 169 -2.75 7.07 27.63
CA TYR A 169 -3.67 6.53 28.64
C TYR A 169 -2.92 5.65 29.65
N SER A 170 -3.43 5.60 30.87
CA SER A 170 -2.95 4.72 31.94
C SER A 170 -3.75 3.41 32.01
N ALA A 171 -3.13 2.38 32.58
CA ALA A 171 -3.82 1.11 32.84
C ALA A 171 -5.10 1.35 33.68
N GLY A 172 -6.21 0.75 33.25
CA GLY A 172 -7.54 0.91 33.86
C GLY A 172 -8.38 2.03 33.26
N ASP A 173 -7.81 2.94 32.47
CA ASP A 173 -8.58 4.01 31.82
C ASP A 173 -9.63 3.43 30.86
N THR A 174 -10.84 3.98 30.91
CA THR A 174 -11.91 3.63 29.96
C THR A 174 -11.88 4.60 28.78
N ILE A 175 -11.66 4.07 27.58
CA ILE A 175 -11.55 4.85 26.35
C ILE A 175 -12.93 5.01 25.69
N ILE A 176 -13.70 3.94 25.67
CA ILE A 176 -15.07 3.89 25.14
C ILE A 176 -15.94 3.22 26.19
N ARG A 177 -17.13 3.76 26.44
CA ARG A 177 -18.15 3.08 27.24
C ARG A 177 -19.31 2.61 26.37
N GLN A 178 -19.79 1.40 26.64
CA GLN A 178 -20.98 0.87 26.00
C GLN A 178 -22.18 1.82 26.19
N GLY A 179 -22.95 2.04 25.13
CA GLY A 179 -24.14 2.88 25.13
C GLY A 179 -23.89 4.38 24.92
N GLU A 180 -22.64 4.83 24.93
CA GLU A 180 -22.28 6.20 24.55
C GLU A 180 -22.37 6.40 23.03
N ASP A 181 -22.36 7.66 22.61
CA ASP A 181 -22.31 8.00 21.19
C ASP A 181 -20.89 7.79 20.64
N GLY A 182 -20.80 7.46 19.35
CA GLY A 182 -19.52 7.36 18.66
C GLY A 182 -18.95 8.74 18.34
N ASP A 183 -17.76 9.05 18.86
CA ASP A 183 -17.07 10.34 18.74
C ASP A 183 -15.71 10.22 18.02
N PHE A 184 -14.93 9.19 18.35
CA PHE A 184 -13.63 8.91 17.74
C PHE A 184 -13.47 7.46 17.28
N PHE A 185 -12.62 7.29 16.28
CA PHE A 185 -11.98 6.03 15.91
C PHE A 185 -10.60 5.96 16.58
N TYR A 186 -10.16 4.78 17.01
CA TYR A 186 -8.89 4.60 17.73
C TYR A 186 -8.01 3.51 17.12
N ALA A 187 -6.71 3.70 17.22
CA ALA A 187 -5.70 2.71 16.89
C ALA A 187 -4.64 2.61 17.99
N ILE A 188 -4.26 1.38 18.35
CA ILE A 188 -3.31 1.12 19.43
C ILE A 188 -1.89 1.16 18.87
N VAL A 189 -1.10 2.14 19.30
CA VAL A 189 0.32 2.24 18.93
C VAL A 189 1.24 1.75 20.05
N GLN A 190 0.75 1.73 21.29
CA GLN A 190 1.43 1.13 22.44
C GLN A 190 0.41 0.65 23.47
N GLY A 191 0.72 -0.47 24.14
CA GLY A 191 -0.09 -1.02 25.22
C GLY A 191 -1.09 -2.08 24.77
N ARG A 192 -2.02 -2.44 25.65
CA ARG A 192 -3.10 -3.40 25.39
C ARG A 192 -4.42 -2.89 25.94
N CYS A 193 -5.51 -3.22 25.26
CA CYS A 193 -6.87 -2.94 25.71
C CYS A 193 -7.66 -4.24 25.90
N VAL A 194 -8.74 -4.16 26.68
CA VAL A 194 -9.77 -5.19 26.77
C VAL A 194 -11.10 -4.65 26.29
N VAL A 195 -11.83 -5.46 25.54
CA VAL A 195 -13.20 -5.17 25.11
C VAL A 195 -14.16 -5.99 25.96
N THR A 196 -15.07 -5.32 26.65
CA THR A 196 -16.09 -5.95 27.49
C THR A 196 -17.48 -5.49 27.08
N ARG A 197 -18.49 -6.37 27.19
CA ARG A 197 -19.87 -6.03 26.90
C ARG A 197 -20.79 -6.45 28.02
N GLU A 198 -21.49 -5.49 28.59
CA GLU A 198 -22.53 -5.72 29.58
C GLU A 198 -23.78 -6.27 28.89
N THR A 199 -24.45 -7.19 29.57
CA THR A 199 -25.74 -7.75 29.13
C THR A 199 -26.77 -7.60 30.24
N PRO A 200 -28.08 -7.65 29.95
CA PRO A 200 -29.11 -7.58 30.98
C PRO A 200 -28.94 -8.63 32.10
N LEU A 201 -28.31 -9.77 31.79
CA LEU A 201 -28.07 -10.89 32.69
C LEU A 201 -26.70 -10.84 33.39
N ASN A 202 -25.76 -10.03 32.89
CA ASN A 202 -24.42 -9.89 33.45
C ASN A 202 -23.94 -8.43 33.33
N ARG A 203 -24.08 -7.69 34.44
CA ARG A 203 -23.62 -6.30 34.57
C ARG A 203 -22.13 -6.16 34.85
N GLU A 204 -21.44 -7.24 35.22
CA GLU A 204 -19.98 -7.21 35.39
C GLU A 204 -19.24 -7.19 34.03
N GLY A 205 -19.97 -7.46 32.94
CA GLY A 205 -19.45 -7.40 31.58
C GLY A 205 -18.79 -8.72 31.16
N ILE A 206 -19.11 -9.16 29.94
CA ILE A 206 -18.48 -10.33 29.32
C ILE A 206 -17.27 -9.84 28.52
N LYS A 207 -16.09 -10.39 28.79
CA LYS A 207 -14.89 -10.13 27.98
C LYS A 207 -15.06 -10.71 26.59
N LEU A 208 -14.98 -9.85 25.58
CA LEU A 208 -15.13 -10.23 24.17
C LEU A 208 -13.77 -10.47 23.51
N ALA A 209 -12.79 -9.62 23.77
CA ALA A 209 -11.46 -9.68 23.17
C ALA A 209 -10.40 -8.93 24.01
N GLU A 210 -9.13 -9.25 23.78
CA GLU A 210 -8.01 -8.36 24.10
C GLU A 210 -7.47 -7.79 22.79
N LEU A 211 -7.09 -6.52 22.81
CA LEU A 211 -6.53 -5.81 21.67
C LEU A 211 -5.10 -5.38 22.01
N GLY A 212 -4.20 -5.47 21.04
CA GLY A 212 -2.80 -5.09 21.16
C GLY A 212 -2.36 -4.09 20.10
N ILE A 213 -1.05 -3.88 20.03
CA ILE A 213 -0.45 -2.92 19.09
C ILE A 213 -0.82 -3.29 17.64
N GLY A 214 -1.33 -2.31 16.89
CA GLY A 214 -1.81 -2.47 15.52
C GLY A 214 -3.31 -2.75 15.40
N ASP A 215 -3.97 -3.13 16.50
CA ASP A 215 -5.42 -3.27 16.50
C ASP A 215 -6.11 -1.89 16.52
N THR A 216 -7.28 -1.84 15.89
CA THR A 216 -8.12 -0.65 15.81
C THR A 216 -9.49 -0.95 16.41
N PHE A 217 -10.15 0.08 16.93
CA PHE A 217 -11.50 -0.07 17.48
C PHE A 217 -12.32 1.21 17.41
N GLY A 218 -13.63 1.05 17.55
CA GLY A 218 -14.60 2.15 17.60
C GLY A 218 -15.17 2.55 16.24
N GLU A 219 -14.73 1.95 15.13
CA GLU A 219 -15.20 2.22 13.78
C GLU A 219 -16.69 1.88 13.56
N GLU A 220 -17.19 0.83 14.22
CA GLU A 220 -18.55 0.32 13.98
C GLU A 220 -19.63 1.35 14.32
N ALA A 221 -19.48 2.04 15.46
CA ALA A 221 -20.42 3.10 15.89
C ALA A 221 -20.39 4.32 14.96
N LEU A 222 -19.23 4.62 14.36
CA LEU A 222 -19.09 5.73 13.42
C LEU A 222 -19.76 5.42 12.08
N ILE A 223 -19.60 4.18 11.61
CA ILE A 223 -20.13 3.73 10.31
C ILE A 223 -21.64 3.49 10.36
N SER A 224 -22.11 2.79 11.40
CA SER A 224 -23.53 2.44 11.54
C SER A 224 -24.38 3.59 12.07
N GLY A 225 -23.77 4.60 12.68
CA GLY A 225 -24.47 5.64 13.45
C GLY A 225 -25.08 5.13 14.76
N ALA A 226 -24.86 3.87 15.13
CA ALA A 226 -25.35 3.29 16.38
C ALA A 226 -24.48 3.71 17.58
N LYS A 227 -25.01 3.52 18.79
CA LYS A 227 -24.26 3.68 20.05
C LYS A 227 -23.15 2.64 20.15
N ARG A 228 -22.13 2.95 20.96
CA ARG A 228 -21.02 2.04 21.27
C ARG A 228 -21.55 0.69 21.78
N ASN A 229 -21.18 -0.40 21.12
CA ASN A 229 -21.70 -1.74 21.38
C ASN A 229 -20.97 -2.48 22.52
N ALA A 230 -19.83 -1.97 22.96
CA ALA A 230 -18.98 -2.53 24.00
C ALA A 230 -18.17 -1.40 24.68
N THR A 231 -17.67 -1.69 25.88
CA THR A 231 -16.71 -0.87 26.61
C THR A 231 -15.30 -1.30 26.24
N VAL A 232 -14.39 -0.34 26.07
CA VAL A 232 -12.97 -0.59 25.82
C VAL A 232 -12.16 0.12 26.90
N SER A 233 -11.30 -0.62 27.58
CA SER A 233 -10.45 -0.12 28.67
C SER A 233 -9.00 -0.55 28.51
N MET A 234 -8.05 0.27 28.95
CA MET A 234 -6.63 -0.06 28.94
C MET A 234 -6.31 -1.17 29.96
N LEU A 235 -5.59 -2.20 29.53
CA LEU A 235 -5.01 -3.24 30.41
C LEU A 235 -3.60 -2.87 30.90
N THR A 236 -2.90 -2.03 30.14
CA THR A 236 -1.56 -1.53 30.47
C THR A 236 -1.51 -0.04 30.15
N ASP A 237 -0.51 0.67 30.65
CA ASP A 237 -0.19 2.00 30.12
C ASP A 237 0.06 1.92 28.62
N GLY A 238 -0.34 2.94 27.87
CA GLY A 238 -0.25 2.91 26.43
C GLY A 238 -0.59 4.22 25.75
N THR A 239 -0.43 4.22 24.44
CA THR A 239 -0.63 5.37 23.57
C THR A 239 -1.56 4.95 22.45
N LEU A 240 -2.58 5.76 22.19
CA LEU A 240 -3.52 5.58 21.09
C LEU A 240 -3.41 6.75 20.11
N MET A 241 -3.66 6.45 18.84
CA MET A 241 -3.98 7.46 17.82
C MET A 241 -5.48 7.50 17.64
N ARG A 242 -6.09 8.68 17.66
CA ARG A 242 -7.54 8.85 17.46
C ARG A 242 -7.86 9.79 16.31
N LEU A 243 -8.95 9.51 15.59
CA LEU A 243 -9.50 10.34 14.51
C LEU A 243 -10.95 10.68 14.81
N GLY A 244 -11.34 11.95 14.67
CA GLY A 244 -12.70 12.40 14.93
C GLY A 244 -13.72 11.80 13.97
N LYS A 245 -14.97 11.64 14.41
CA LYS A 245 -16.07 11.05 13.60
C LYS A 245 -16.24 11.72 12.25
N GLU A 246 -16.31 13.05 12.21
CA GLU A 246 -16.53 13.80 10.96
C GLU A 246 -15.39 13.59 9.97
N ASP A 247 -14.15 13.63 10.46
CA ASP A 247 -12.97 13.33 9.66
C ASP A 247 -12.97 11.89 9.17
N PHE A 248 -13.25 10.93 10.05
CA PHE A 248 -13.31 9.51 9.72
C PHE A 248 -14.35 9.24 8.62
N ILE A 249 -15.57 9.77 8.76
CA ILE A 249 -16.63 9.61 7.75
C ILE A 249 -16.24 10.28 6.43
N THR A 250 -15.72 11.52 6.48
CA THR A 250 -15.31 12.26 5.28
C THR A 250 -14.20 11.52 4.54
N LEU A 251 -13.24 10.95 5.27
CA LEU A 251 -12.08 10.27 4.71
C LEU A 251 -12.39 8.84 4.26
N LEU A 252 -13.52 8.25 4.66
CA LEU A 252 -14.01 7.01 4.06
C LEU A 252 -14.59 7.22 2.66
N ASN A 253 -15.09 8.42 2.35
CA ASN A 253 -15.65 8.70 1.04
C ASN A 253 -14.53 8.72 0.00
N GLU A 254 -14.72 8.00 -1.11
CA GLU A 254 -13.86 8.22 -2.27
C GLU A 254 -13.95 9.68 -2.68
N PRO A 255 -12.82 10.39 -2.81
CA PRO A 255 -12.85 11.73 -3.36
C PRO A 255 -13.56 11.67 -4.72
N MET A 256 -14.33 12.72 -5.06
CA MET A 256 -14.94 12.81 -6.38
C MET A 256 -13.84 12.83 -7.44
N LEU A 257 -13.58 11.66 -8.01
CA LEU A 257 -12.59 11.42 -9.03
C LEU A 257 -13.29 10.98 -10.30
N HIS A 258 -12.83 11.51 -11.43
CA HIS A 258 -13.24 11.00 -12.73
C HIS A 258 -12.39 9.77 -13.05
N TRP A 259 -12.95 8.59 -12.80
CA TRP A 259 -12.31 7.33 -13.15
C TRP A 259 -12.62 6.96 -14.60
N VAL A 260 -11.59 6.58 -15.36
CA VAL A 260 -11.72 6.17 -16.76
C VAL A 260 -11.11 4.79 -16.98
N GLY A 261 -11.70 4.03 -17.89
CA GLY A 261 -11.12 2.77 -18.38
C GLY A 261 -10.02 3.03 -19.41
N TYR A 262 -9.28 1.99 -19.81
CA TYR A 262 -8.14 2.16 -20.72
C TYR A 262 -8.53 2.70 -22.11
N ASP A 263 -9.63 2.24 -22.69
CA ASP A 263 -10.08 2.72 -24.00
C ASP A 263 -10.54 4.18 -23.98
N GLU A 264 -11.24 4.59 -22.93
CA GLU A 264 -11.65 5.97 -22.72
C GLU A 264 -10.42 6.87 -22.48
N ALA A 265 -9.46 6.42 -21.67
CA ALA A 265 -8.21 7.11 -21.43
C ALA A 265 -7.43 7.38 -22.73
N LYS A 266 -7.33 6.38 -23.61
CA LYS A 266 -6.74 6.56 -24.96
C LYS A 266 -7.48 7.61 -25.76
N GLY A 267 -8.82 7.62 -25.70
CA GLY A 267 -9.64 8.64 -26.36
C GLY A 267 -9.36 10.05 -25.86
N ILE A 268 -9.24 10.24 -24.54
CA ILE A 268 -8.91 11.54 -23.93
C ILE A 268 -7.53 12.01 -24.39
N VAL A 269 -6.53 11.14 -24.38
CA VAL A 269 -5.17 11.48 -24.82
C VAL A 269 -5.12 11.78 -26.31
N ALA A 270 -5.83 11.01 -27.14
CA ALA A 270 -5.96 11.27 -28.57
C ALA A 270 -6.65 12.61 -28.89
N ALA A 271 -7.54 13.08 -28.01
CA ALA A 271 -8.23 14.36 -28.12
C ALA A 271 -7.42 15.57 -27.62
N GLY A 272 -6.12 15.39 -27.29
CA GLY A 272 -5.24 16.45 -26.81
C GLY A 272 -4.93 16.38 -25.31
N GLY A 273 -5.41 15.35 -24.61
CA GLY A 273 -4.99 15.05 -23.25
C GLY A 273 -3.58 14.47 -23.16
N ARG A 274 -3.08 14.32 -21.94
CA ARG A 274 -1.70 13.87 -21.66
C ARG A 274 -1.67 12.79 -20.60
N TRP A 275 -0.79 11.81 -20.79
CA TRP A 275 -0.45 10.83 -19.75
C TRP A 275 0.42 11.48 -18.67
N LEU A 276 0.02 11.35 -17.42
CA LEU A 276 0.81 11.72 -16.25
C LEU A 276 1.12 10.46 -15.43
N ASP A 277 2.36 10.01 -15.50
CA ASP A 277 2.82 8.85 -14.74
C ASP A 277 3.39 9.28 -13.39
N VAL A 278 2.76 8.81 -12.32
CA VAL A 278 3.12 9.20 -10.94
C VAL A 278 3.96 8.18 -10.20
N ARG A 279 4.50 7.19 -10.92
CA ARG A 279 5.45 6.20 -10.39
C ARG A 279 6.85 6.77 -10.25
N LEU A 280 7.74 6.03 -9.58
CA LEU A 280 9.15 6.39 -9.49
C LEU A 280 9.82 6.40 -10.87
N PRO A 281 10.93 7.16 -11.04
CA PRO A 281 11.66 7.19 -12.30
C PRO A 281 12.12 5.80 -12.76
N SER A 282 12.54 4.93 -11.83
CA SER A 282 12.96 3.55 -12.14
C SER A 282 11.82 2.69 -12.71
N GLU A 283 10.60 2.86 -12.19
CA GLU A 283 9.40 2.18 -12.71
C GLU A 283 9.03 2.70 -14.12
N PHE A 284 9.14 4.02 -14.32
CA PHE A 284 8.86 4.67 -15.61
C PHE A 284 9.86 4.26 -16.69
N GLU A 285 11.15 4.21 -16.37
CA GLU A 285 12.21 3.76 -17.27
C GLU A 285 12.01 2.32 -17.73
N HIS A 286 11.46 1.46 -16.87
CA HIS A 286 11.20 0.06 -17.22
C HIS A 286 10.07 -0.10 -18.25
N CYS A 287 8.97 0.63 -18.06
CA CYS A 287 7.86 0.67 -19.02
C CYS A 287 7.00 1.92 -18.77
N HIS A 288 6.46 2.52 -19.84
CA HIS A 288 5.54 3.66 -19.74
C HIS A 288 4.75 3.84 -21.04
N PHE A 289 3.66 4.63 -20.99
CA PHE A 289 2.95 5.03 -22.20
C PHE A 289 3.76 6.04 -23.01
N GLU A 290 3.72 5.96 -24.33
CA GLU A 290 4.41 6.89 -25.21
C GLU A 290 3.97 8.35 -24.93
N GLY A 291 4.93 9.26 -24.84
CA GLY A 291 4.68 10.68 -24.57
C GLY A 291 4.27 11.00 -23.13
N ALA A 292 4.26 10.02 -22.22
CA ALA A 292 3.91 10.25 -20.82
C ALA A 292 4.92 11.17 -20.11
N ILE A 293 4.40 12.03 -19.22
CA ILE A 293 5.20 12.86 -18.34
C ILE A 293 5.37 12.11 -17.03
N ASN A 294 6.60 11.85 -16.61
CA ASN A 294 6.85 11.30 -15.27
C ASN A 294 6.95 12.41 -14.23
N VAL A 295 5.99 12.44 -13.30
CA VAL A 295 6.03 13.25 -12.08
C VAL A 295 5.67 12.33 -10.92
N PRO A 296 6.67 11.74 -10.24
CA PRO A 296 6.43 10.87 -9.10
C PRO A 296 5.49 11.52 -8.08
N LEU A 297 4.61 10.73 -7.45
CA LEU A 297 3.54 11.23 -6.57
C LEU A 297 4.04 12.24 -5.52
N TYR A 298 5.23 12.02 -4.96
CA TYR A 298 5.85 12.92 -3.97
C TYR A 298 6.27 14.29 -4.52
N PHE A 299 6.48 14.39 -5.83
CA PHE A 299 6.79 15.65 -6.51
C PHE A 299 5.57 16.36 -7.08
N VAL A 300 4.40 15.71 -7.18
CA VAL A 300 3.21 16.28 -7.84
C VAL A 300 2.89 17.66 -7.30
N ARG A 301 2.84 17.83 -5.97
CA ARG A 301 2.56 19.12 -5.32
C ARG A 301 3.57 20.22 -5.64
N LEU A 302 4.85 19.86 -5.71
CA LEU A 302 5.94 20.79 -5.96
C LEU A 302 6.02 21.19 -7.45
N LYS A 303 5.62 20.28 -8.34
CA LYS A 303 5.69 20.45 -9.80
C LYS A 303 4.39 20.91 -10.44
N LEU A 304 3.35 21.27 -9.67
CA LEU A 304 2.08 21.74 -10.25
C LEU A 304 2.26 22.90 -11.22
N LYS A 305 3.17 23.83 -10.91
CA LYS A 305 3.45 25.00 -11.77
C LYS A 305 4.14 24.65 -13.08
N THR A 306 4.69 23.44 -13.21
CA THR A 306 5.32 22.98 -14.46
C THR A 306 4.36 22.21 -15.35
N LEU A 307 3.14 21.93 -14.87
CA LEU A 307 2.09 21.25 -15.63
C LEU A 307 1.21 22.29 -16.34
N ASP A 308 0.68 21.91 -17.49
CA ASP A 308 -0.18 22.77 -18.32
C ASP A 308 -1.63 22.63 -17.86
N THR A 309 -2.16 23.66 -17.21
CA THR A 309 -3.53 23.66 -16.69
C THR A 309 -4.62 23.65 -17.77
N SER A 310 -4.28 23.86 -19.03
CA SER A 310 -5.25 23.86 -20.14
C SER A 310 -5.48 22.49 -20.77
N ALA A 311 -4.63 21.51 -20.47
CA ALA A 311 -4.73 20.16 -21.02
C ALA A 311 -5.34 19.18 -20.00
N PRO A 312 -6.21 18.25 -20.42
CA PRO A 312 -6.68 17.18 -19.56
C PRO A 312 -5.57 16.16 -19.29
N TYR A 313 -5.48 15.67 -18.05
CA TYR A 313 -4.49 14.67 -17.65
C TYR A 313 -5.14 13.34 -17.30
N VAL A 314 -4.67 12.26 -17.95
CA VAL A 314 -4.93 10.90 -17.48
C VAL A 314 -3.77 10.45 -16.61
N VAL A 315 -4.04 10.26 -15.32
CA VAL A 315 -3.05 9.92 -14.30
C VAL A 315 -2.96 8.41 -14.14
N CYS A 316 -1.75 7.85 -14.26
CA CYS A 316 -1.51 6.41 -14.16
C CYS A 316 -0.43 6.05 -13.14
N CYS A 317 -0.57 4.85 -12.58
CA CYS A 317 0.43 4.14 -11.79
C CYS A 317 0.25 2.63 -11.98
N ASP A 318 0.84 1.77 -11.15
CA ASP A 318 0.71 0.31 -11.33
C ASP A 318 -0.73 -0.21 -11.13
N SER A 319 -1.35 0.12 -9.99
CA SER A 319 -2.64 -0.44 -9.54
C SER A 319 -3.82 0.54 -9.49
N GLY A 320 -3.58 1.82 -9.78
CA GLY A 320 -4.56 2.91 -9.61
C GLY A 320 -4.53 3.61 -8.24
N ARG A 321 -3.84 3.06 -7.23
CA ARG A 321 -3.79 3.66 -5.88
C ARG A 321 -3.06 5.00 -5.86
N ARG A 322 -1.82 5.05 -6.36
CA ARG A 322 -1.02 6.29 -6.40
C ARG A 322 -1.62 7.34 -7.34
N SER A 323 -2.14 6.92 -8.49
CA SER A 323 -2.78 7.82 -9.44
C SER A 323 -4.05 8.46 -8.88
N SER A 324 -4.85 7.75 -8.07
CA SER A 324 -6.01 8.35 -7.38
C SER A 324 -5.61 9.49 -6.44
N ALA A 325 -4.52 9.31 -5.69
CA ALA A 325 -3.99 10.33 -4.78
C ALA A 325 -3.48 11.56 -5.54
N ALA A 326 -2.75 11.35 -6.64
CA ALA A 326 -2.30 12.44 -7.50
C ALA A 326 -3.45 13.17 -8.20
N ALA A 327 -4.42 12.43 -8.77
CA ALA A 327 -5.58 13.01 -9.43
C ALA A 327 -6.39 13.88 -8.46
N TYR A 328 -6.56 13.44 -7.21
CA TYR A 328 -7.20 14.25 -6.18
C TYR A 328 -6.48 15.59 -5.97
N VAL A 329 -5.16 15.55 -5.76
CA VAL A 329 -4.34 16.76 -5.55
C VAL A 329 -4.38 17.73 -6.74
N LEU A 330 -4.45 17.19 -7.96
CA LEU A 330 -4.53 17.98 -9.19
C LEU A 330 -5.93 18.59 -9.36
N SER A 331 -6.99 17.82 -9.16
CA SER A 331 -8.37 18.30 -9.22
C SER A 331 -8.65 19.41 -8.21
N GLU A 332 -8.12 19.30 -6.98
CA GLU A 332 -8.20 20.38 -5.97
C GLU A 332 -7.54 21.69 -6.43
N ARG A 333 -6.64 21.63 -7.41
CA ARG A 333 -5.93 22.79 -7.98
C ARG A 333 -6.50 23.21 -9.34
N GLY A 334 -7.67 22.70 -9.72
CA GLY A 334 -8.41 23.10 -10.92
C GLY A 334 -7.93 22.45 -12.21
N PHE A 335 -7.12 21.39 -12.14
CA PHE A 335 -6.78 20.59 -13.33
C PHE A 335 -7.95 19.67 -13.70
N GLU A 336 -8.22 19.55 -15.01
CA GLU A 336 -9.08 18.48 -15.52
C GLU A 336 -8.30 17.17 -15.48
N THR A 337 -8.66 16.28 -14.55
CA THR A 337 -7.91 15.02 -14.35
C THR A 337 -8.80 13.80 -14.27
N TYR A 338 -8.24 12.70 -14.79
CA TYR A 338 -8.85 11.39 -14.82
C TYR A 338 -7.91 10.37 -14.21
N ALA A 339 -8.37 9.58 -13.25
CA ALA A 339 -7.60 8.47 -12.70
C ALA A 339 -7.80 7.22 -13.57
N LEU A 340 -6.71 6.63 -14.07
CA LEU A 340 -6.78 5.37 -14.82
C LEU A 340 -7.18 4.23 -13.87
N ARG A 341 -8.36 3.65 -14.08
CA ARG A 341 -8.86 2.50 -13.32
C ARG A 341 -7.94 1.29 -13.53
N GLY A 342 -7.58 0.60 -12.46
CA GLY A 342 -6.69 -0.57 -12.50
C GLY A 342 -5.21 -0.25 -12.74
N GLY A 343 -4.86 1.01 -13.02
CA GLY A 343 -3.50 1.40 -13.38
C GLY A 343 -3.04 0.74 -14.69
N ILE A 344 -1.73 0.67 -14.90
CA ILE A 344 -1.16 0.05 -16.12
C ILE A 344 -1.35 -1.47 -16.15
N ALA A 345 -1.61 -2.11 -14.99
CA ALA A 345 -1.80 -3.55 -14.89
C ALA A 345 -2.99 -4.07 -15.72
N GLU A 346 -4.00 -3.23 -15.96
CA GLU A 346 -5.18 -3.54 -16.77
C GLU A 346 -5.07 -3.05 -18.22
N THR A 347 -3.86 -2.74 -18.68
CA THR A 347 -3.61 -2.22 -20.03
C THR A 347 -2.77 -3.18 -20.88
N ASP A 348 -2.43 -2.77 -22.10
CA ASP A 348 -1.50 -3.47 -22.99
C ASP A 348 -0.05 -3.43 -22.47
N LEU A 349 0.33 -2.41 -21.68
CA LEU A 349 1.64 -2.35 -21.02
C LEU A 349 1.89 -3.51 -20.06
N ALA A 350 0.85 -4.18 -19.57
CA ALA A 350 0.98 -5.36 -18.74
C ALA A 350 1.71 -6.51 -19.43
N GLU A 351 1.71 -6.58 -20.76
CA GLU A 351 2.48 -7.58 -21.52
C GLU A 351 3.98 -7.26 -21.52
N ALA A 352 4.33 -5.97 -21.53
CA ALA A 352 5.71 -5.52 -21.44
C ALA A 352 6.34 -5.86 -20.07
N LEU A 353 5.53 -6.00 -19.01
CA LEU A 353 5.98 -6.41 -17.68
C LEU A 353 6.39 -7.90 -17.58
N ILE A 354 6.13 -8.69 -18.61
CA ILE A 354 6.41 -10.14 -18.65
C ILE A 354 7.52 -10.45 -19.67
N SER A 355 7.75 -9.54 -20.61
CA SER A 355 8.79 -9.68 -21.62
C SER A 355 10.05 -8.96 -21.14
N PRO A 356 11.16 -9.66 -20.83
CA PRO A 356 12.41 -8.99 -20.49
C PRO A 356 12.76 -8.00 -21.59
N SER A 357 13.29 -6.84 -21.18
CA SER A 357 13.65 -5.77 -22.11
C SER A 357 14.51 -6.36 -23.23
N ARG A 358 14.00 -6.38 -24.47
CA ARG A 358 14.87 -6.62 -25.63
C ARG A 358 15.87 -5.49 -25.59
N SER A 359 17.12 -5.80 -25.27
CA SER A 359 18.23 -4.85 -25.34
C SER A 359 18.07 -4.06 -26.64
N SER A 360 17.72 -2.78 -26.54
CA SER A 360 17.78 -1.85 -27.65
C SER A 360 19.23 -1.87 -28.14
N GLY A 361 19.43 -2.47 -29.32
CA GLY A 361 20.72 -2.54 -29.98
C GLY A 361 21.20 -1.19 -30.45
#